data_AF-A0AA86W271-F1
#
_entry.id   AF-A0AA86W271-F1
#
_cell.length_a   1.000
_cell.length_b   1.000
_cell.length_c   1.000
_cell.angle_alpha   90.00
_cell.angle_beta   90.00
_cell.angle_gamma   90.00
#
_symmetry.space_group_name_H-M   'P 1'
#
loop_
_entity.id
_entity.type
_entity.pdbx_description
1 polymer ?
#
loop_
_entity_poly.entity_id
_entity_poly.type
_entity_poly.pdbx_seq_one_letter_code
_entity_poly.pdbx_strand_id
1 'polypeptide(L)'
;MATSNKNHASPNKPSFLIPLLAFVTMLFMFPNKVKSAQSVSFTFTKFDSDQKDLIFQGHATSSNNVIQLTKLDSNGNPMTSSVGRVLYSAPLRLWESSTVVSTFETTFTFQISTPYTSPPGDGLAFFLAPYDTVIPPNSAGNLLGLFPNLNALRNSTTSKETTIDVNAASNNVVAVEFDTYPNDNIGDPRYKHIGIDVNSIRSKATVAWDWQNGKTATAHISYNSASKRLSVTTFYPGGKAVSLSHDVELTQVLPQWIRVGFSASTGLEKERNTLLSWSFSSSLKNNALEEEKEDMNIASVV
;
A
#
# COMPACT_ATOMS: atom_id res chain seq x y z
N MET A 1 23.76 62.01 -61.91
CA MET A 1 24.02 60.60 -61.53
C MET A 1 23.46 60.37 -60.14
N ALA A 2 22.32 59.68 -60.04
CA ALA A 2 21.85 59.09 -58.78
C ALA A 2 20.94 57.91 -59.16
N THR A 3 21.40 56.71 -58.84
CA THR A 3 20.79 55.43 -59.20
C THR A 3 19.71 55.03 -58.19
N SER A 4 18.60 54.55 -58.74
CA SER A 4 17.46 53.93 -58.04
C SER A 4 17.90 52.65 -57.34
N ASN A 5 17.65 52.52 -56.03
CA ASN A 5 17.81 51.27 -55.30
C ASN A 5 16.42 50.72 -54.94
N LYS A 6 15.97 49.71 -55.67
CA LYS A 6 14.75 48.92 -55.35
C LYS A 6 15.16 47.77 -54.44
N ASN A 7 14.73 47.82 -53.18
CA ASN A 7 14.85 46.69 -52.27
C ASN A 7 13.87 45.60 -52.68
N HIS A 8 14.40 44.47 -53.16
CA HIS A 8 13.64 43.23 -53.36
C HIS A 8 13.46 42.54 -52.00
N ALA A 9 12.23 42.49 -51.51
CA ALA A 9 11.86 41.60 -50.40
C ALA A 9 11.80 40.15 -50.92
N SER A 10 12.58 39.26 -50.29
CA SER A 10 12.52 37.81 -50.51
C SER A 10 11.25 37.23 -49.86
N PRO A 11 10.52 36.30 -50.50
CA PRO A 11 9.38 35.65 -49.89
C PRO A 11 9.86 34.64 -48.84
N ASN A 12 9.47 34.86 -47.58
CA ASN A 12 9.66 33.90 -46.49
C ASN A 12 8.96 32.58 -46.83
N LYS A 13 9.73 31.52 -47.06
CA LYS A 13 9.19 30.15 -47.17
C LYS A 13 8.71 29.70 -45.77
N PRO A 14 7.51 29.13 -45.64
CA PRO A 14 7.07 28.58 -44.36
C PRO A 14 7.98 27.41 -43.95
N SER A 15 8.47 27.48 -42.71
CA SER A 15 9.29 26.44 -42.06
C SER A 15 8.43 25.20 -41.78
N PHE A 16 8.50 24.21 -42.67
CA PHE A 16 7.87 22.89 -42.46
C PHE A 16 8.62 21.99 -41.45
N LEU A 17 9.75 22.45 -40.89
CA LEU A 17 10.54 21.66 -39.93
C LEU A 17 9.87 21.55 -38.54
N ILE A 18 9.13 22.57 -38.12
CA ILE A 18 8.46 22.59 -36.79
C ILE A 18 7.30 21.57 -36.70
N PRO A 19 6.38 21.48 -37.68
CA PRO A 19 5.31 20.47 -37.61
C PRO A 19 5.85 19.03 -37.78
N LEU A 20 6.96 18.84 -38.50
CA LEU A 20 7.59 17.53 -38.65
C LEU A 20 8.19 17.02 -37.32
N LEU A 21 8.80 17.91 -36.53
CA LEU A 21 9.38 17.57 -35.22
C LEU A 21 8.29 17.22 -34.18
N ALA A 22 7.16 17.95 -34.20
CA ALA A 22 6.01 17.67 -33.34
C ALA A 22 5.36 16.30 -33.65
N PHE A 23 5.29 15.93 -34.93
CA PHE A 23 4.76 14.64 -35.36
C PHE A 23 5.67 13.47 -34.94
N VAL A 24 6.99 13.66 -35.00
CA VAL A 24 7.97 12.66 -34.53
C VAL A 24 7.90 12.46 -33.00
N THR A 25 7.74 13.53 -32.21
CA THR A 25 7.52 13.39 -30.76
C THR A 25 6.18 12.71 -30.43
N MET A 26 5.15 12.92 -31.24
CA MET A 26 3.85 12.26 -31.07
C MET A 26 3.91 10.76 -31.42
N LEU A 27 4.78 10.36 -32.36
CA LEU A 27 5.09 8.96 -32.65
C LEU A 27 5.95 8.27 -31.57
N PHE A 28 6.66 9.01 -30.72
CA PHE A 28 7.31 8.44 -29.53
C PHE A 28 6.40 8.46 -28.28
N MET A 29 5.22 9.09 -28.38
CA MET A 29 4.10 8.97 -27.43
C MET A 29 3.11 7.87 -27.84
N PHE A 30 3.54 6.83 -28.55
CA PHE A 30 2.82 5.57 -28.39
C PHE A 30 2.90 5.23 -26.90
N PRO A 31 1.77 5.03 -26.19
CA PRO A 31 1.85 4.35 -24.93
C PRO A 31 2.53 3.03 -25.27
N ASN A 32 3.77 2.87 -24.80
CA ASN A 32 4.30 1.55 -24.59
C ASN A 32 3.19 0.86 -23.83
N LYS A 33 2.43 -0.03 -24.48
CA LYS A 33 1.58 -0.96 -23.79
C LYS A 33 2.59 -1.71 -22.94
N VAL A 34 2.77 -1.24 -21.70
CA VAL A 34 3.50 -1.96 -20.69
C VAL A 34 2.82 -3.31 -20.74
N LYS A 35 3.52 -4.31 -21.25
CA LYS A 35 3.02 -5.67 -21.24
C LYS A 35 2.88 -5.96 -19.76
N SER A 36 1.67 -5.79 -19.25
CA SER A 36 1.34 -6.10 -17.87
C SER A 36 1.76 -7.54 -17.69
N ALA A 37 2.72 -7.78 -16.82
CA ALA A 37 2.99 -9.13 -16.43
C ALA A 37 1.71 -9.65 -15.77
N GLN A 38 1.25 -10.82 -16.21
CA GLN A 38 0.10 -11.50 -15.59
C GLN A 38 0.40 -11.88 -14.13
N SER A 39 1.68 -11.82 -13.75
CA SER A 39 2.18 -11.99 -12.40
C SER A 39 3.24 -10.95 -12.04
N VAL A 40 3.32 -10.59 -10.77
CA VAL A 40 4.39 -9.74 -10.21
C VAL A 40 4.99 -10.50 -9.04
N SER A 41 6.31 -10.64 -9.01
CA SER A 41 7.00 -11.22 -7.86
C SER A 41 8.35 -10.58 -7.63
N PHE A 42 8.69 -10.36 -6.36
CA PHE A 42 9.97 -9.83 -5.93
C PHE A 42 10.31 -10.31 -4.52
N THR A 43 11.60 -10.24 -4.17
CA THR A 43 12.11 -10.57 -2.84
C THR A 43 13.26 -9.63 -2.49
N PHE A 44 13.12 -8.96 -1.35
CA PHE A 44 14.16 -8.18 -0.69
C PHE A 44 14.54 -8.89 0.61
N THR A 45 15.75 -9.45 0.65
CA THR A 45 16.34 -10.00 1.90
C THR A 45 17.08 -8.94 2.71
N LYS A 46 17.30 -7.78 2.09
CA LYS A 46 17.89 -6.55 2.63
C LYS A 46 17.49 -5.38 1.73
N PHE A 47 17.69 -4.15 2.20
CA PHE A 47 17.40 -2.94 1.46
C PHE A 47 18.64 -2.06 1.29
N ASP A 48 18.99 -1.76 0.04
CA ASP A 48 20.13 -0.90 -0.27
C ASP A 48 19.77 0.59 -0.07
N SER A 49 20.78 1.45 0.14
CA SER A 49 20.55 2.89 0.40
C SER A 49 19.93 3.65 -0.80
N ASP A 50 20.16 3.14 -2.02
CA ASP A 50 19.60 3.68 -3.27
C ASP A 50 18.65 2.63 -3.91
N GLN A 51 17.67 2.15 -3.14
CA GLN A 51 16.73 1.11 -3.59
C GLN A 51 15.76 1.65 -4.65
N LYS A 52 16.16 1.59 -5.93
CA LYS A 52 15.41 2.17 -7.08
C LYS A 52 14.07 1.51 -7.37
N ASP A 53 13.91 0.27 -6.95
CA ASP A 53 12.67 -0.49 -7.16
C ASP A 53 11.58 -0.12 -6.13
N LEU A 54 11.88 0.79 -5.20
CA LEU A 54 10.97 1.27 -4.18
C LEU A 54 10.73 2.78 -4.28
N ILE A 55 9.52 3.20 -3.91
CA ILE A 55 9.13 4.60 -3.80
C ILE A 55 9.00 4.94 -2.32
N PHE A 56 9.84 5.87 -1.87
CA PHE A 56 9.83 6.36 -0.50
C PHE A 56 8.97 7.62 -0.40
N GLN A 57 8.15 7.68 0.65
CA GLN A 57 7.31 8.84 0.96
C GLN A 57 7.45 9.20 2.44
N GLY A 58 7.26 10.47 2.77
CA GLY A 58 7.37 10.97 4.13
C GLY A 58 8.78 10.78 4.70
N HIS A 59 8.87 10.26 5.91
CA HIS A 59 10.14 10.04 6.61
C HIS A 59 10.78 8.67 6.37
N ALA A 60 10.22 7.84 5.49
CA ALA A 60 10.77 6.52 5.23
C ALA A 60 12.17 6.64 4.59
N THR A 61 13.15 5.91 5.13
CA THR A 61 14.51 5.87 4.58
C THR A 61 15.05 4.43 4.56
N SER A 62 15.97 4.16 3.63
CA SER A 62 16.71 2.90 3.58
C SER A 62 18.16 3.14 3.98
N SER A 63 18.63 2.43 5.00
CA SER A 63 20.03 2.48 5.45
C SER A 63 20.37 1.21 6.22
N ASN A 64 21.65 0.84 6.27
CA ASN A 64 22.11 -0.32 7.05
C ASN A 64 21.34 -1.63 6.74
N ASN A 65 21.03 -1.86 5.46
CA ASN A 65 20.30 -3.04 4.97
C ASN A 65 18.83 -3.15 5.42
N VAL A 66 18.26 -2.11 6.03
CA VAL A 66 16.87 -2.08 6.53
C VAL A 66 16.14 -0.84 6.04
N ILE A 67 14.80 -0.87 6.10
CA ILE A 67 13.98 0.34 5.93
C ILE A 67 13.51 0.80 7.30
N GLN A 68 13.77 2.07 7.61
CA GLN A 68 13.13 2.77 8.72
C GLN A 68 11.93 3.52 8.17
N LEU A 69 10.71 3.08 8.53
CA LEU A 69 9.48 3.70 8.04
C LEU A 69 9.19 5.02 8.77
N THR A 70 9.65 5.16 10.02
CA THR A 70 9.48 6.37 10.84
C THR A 70 10.82 7.03 11.15
N LYS A 71 10.78 8.35 11.38
CA LYS A 71 11.96 9.19 11.60
C LYS A 71 12.65 8.85 12.92
N LEU A 72 13.98 8.76 12.87
CA LEU A 72 14.84 8.63 14.03
C LEU A 72 15.69 9.90 14.22
N ASP A 73 16.06 10.19 15.47
CA ASP A 73 17.07 11.19 15.81
C ASP A 73 18.50 10.67 15.51
N SER A 74 19.51 11.51 15.75
CA SER A 74 20.92 11.15 15.51
C SER A 74 21.43 10.00 16.40
N ASN A 75 20.76 9.72 17.51
CA ASN A 75 21.09 8.63 18.42
C ASN A 75 20.27 7.36 18.11
N GLY A 76 19.50 7.39 17.01
CA GLY A 76 18.62 6.29 16.61
C GLY A 76 17.39 6.14 17.48
N ASN A 77 16.93 7.16 18.21
CA ASN A 77 15.67 7.11 18.94
C ASN A 77 14.50 7.54 18.06
N PRO A 78 13.31 6.94 18.21
CA PRO A 78 12.16 7.34 17.40
C PRO A 78 11.70 8.75 17.76
N MET A 79 11.19 9.47 16.75
CA MET A 79 10.63 10.81 16.90
C MET A 79 9.09 10.77 16.97
N THR A 80 8.48 11.78 17.59
CA THR A 80 7.01 11.97 17.60
C THR A 80 6.52 12.48 16.24
N SER A 81 5.23 12.29 15.96
CA SER A 81 4.55 12.83 14.77
C SER A 81 5.24 12.48 13.45
N SER A 82 5.83 11.28 13.36
CA SER A 82 6.46 10.82 12.13
C SER A 82 5.51 9.98 11.32
N VAL A 83 5.55 10.10 9.99
CA VAL A 83 4.87 9.21 9.06
C VAL A 83 5.79 8.90 7.90
N GLY A 84 5.80 7.66 7.43
CA GLY A 84 6.52 7.30 6.23
C GLY A 84 5.95 6.05 5.58
N ARG A 85 6.09 5.99 4.25
CA ARG A 85 5.64 4.86 3.44
C ARG A 85 6.73 4.41 2.50
N VAL A 86 6.72 3.12 2.19
CA VAL A 86 7.50 2.56 1.09
C VAL A 86 6.58 1.73 0.21
N LEU A 87 6.63 1.94 -1.10
CA LEU A 87 5.83 1.20 -2.07
C LEU A 87 6.73 0.51 -3.09
N TYR A 88 6.32 -0.67 -3.57
CA TYR A 88 6.96 -1.24 -4.75
C TYR A 88 6.69 -0.36 -5.97
N SER A 89 7.74 -0.05 -6.73
CA SER A 89 7.70 0.98 -7.78
C SER A 89 6.79 0.60 -8.94
N ALA A 90 6.77 -0.68 -9.35
CA ALA A 90 5.96 -1.16 -10.46
C ALA A 90 4.50 -1.34 -10.01
N PRO A 91 3.51 -0.76 -10.73
CA PRO A 91 2.10 -1.01 -10.48
C PRO A 91 1.73 -2.48 -10.67
N LEU A 92 0.83 -2.97 -9.83
CA LEU A 92 0.23 -4.30 -9.92
C LEU A 92 -1.16 -4.19 -10.53
N ARG A 93 -1.46 -5.04 -11.51
CA ARG A 93 -2.82 -5.23 -12.01
C ARG A 93 -3.58 -6.18 -11.08
N LEU A 94 -4.49 -5.62 -10.30
CA LEU A 94 -5.28 -6.36 -9.29
C LEU A 94 -6.43 -7.15 -9.93
N TRP A 95 -7.06 -6.60 -10.97
CA TRP A 95 -8.14 -7.26 -11.69
C TRP A 95 -8.30 -6.72 -13.12
N GLU A 96 -8.90 -7.53 -13.98
CA GLU A 96 -9.21 -7.19 -15.38
C GLU A 96 -10.71 -7.25 -15.67
N SER A 97 -11.42 -8.18 -15.03
CA SER A 97 -12.88 -8.33 -15.09
C SER A 97 -13.41 -8.84 -13.74
N SER A 98 -14.72 -9.08 -13.62
CA SER A 98 -15.31 -9.70 -12.42
C SER A 98 -14.79 -11.12 -12.14
N THR A 99 -14.31 -11.83 -13.17
CA THR A 99 -13.82 -13.21 -13.05
C THR A 99 -12.30 -13.32 -13.10
N VAL A 100 -11.61 -12.30 -13.61
CA VAL A 100 -10.14 -12.28 -13.72
C VAL A 100 -9.56 -11.34 -12.66
N VAL A 101 -9.17 -11.93 -11.53
CA VAL A 101 -8.74 -11.22 -10.31
C VAL A 101 -7.45 -11.84 -9.78
N SER A 102 -6.57 -11.01 -9.25
CA SER A 102 -5.28 -11.44 -8.72
C SER A 102 -5.43 -12.11 -7.35
N THR A 103 -4.85 -13.29 -7.21
CA THR A 103 -4.47 -13.88 -5.93
C THR A 103 -3.05 -13.38 -5.60
N PHE A 104 -2.77 -13.11 -4.33
CA PHE A 104 -1.44 -12.70 -3.92
C PHE A 104 -1.06 -13.25 -2.55
N GLU A 105 0.24 -13.29 -2.30
CA GLU A 105 0.84 -13.53 -1.01
C GLU A 105 2.01 -12.58 -0.79
N THR A 106 2.26 -12.23 0.46
CA THR A 106 3.42 -11.46 0.87
C THR A 106 3.93 -11.96 2.19
N THR A 107 5.25 -12.01 2.31
CA THR A 107 5.93 -12.34 3.56
C THR A 107 6.90 -11.22 3.88
N PHE A 108 6.93 -10.78 5.12
CA PHE A 108 7.90 -9.79 5.55
C PHE A 108 8.33 -10.04 6.98
N THR A 109 9.52 -9.57 7.30
CA THR A 109 10.01 -9.51 8.68
C THR A 109 10.19 -8.07 9.09
N PHE A 110 9.78 -7.77 10.31
CA PHE A 110 9.80 -6.42 10.86
C PHE A 110 10.17 -6.43 12.33
N GLN A 111 10.59 -5.29 12.83
CA GLN A 111 10.89 -5.05 14.24
C GLN A 111 10.22 -3.74 14.64
N ILE A 112 9.40 -3.82 15.68
CA ILE A 112 8.90 -2.63 16.39
C ILE A 112 9.62 -2.55 17.73
N SER A 113 10.28 -1.43 18.00
CA SER A 113 10.99 -1.24 19.26
C SER A 113 10.82 0.15 19.84
N THR A 114 10.75 0.23 21.17
CA THR A 114 10.81 1.49 21.91
C THR A 114 11.88 1.38 23.00
N PRO A 115 12.78 2.38 23.14
CA PRO A 115 13.71 2.46 24.25
C PRO A 115 13.07 3.05 25.52
N TYR A 116 11.81 3.47 25.45
CA TYR A 116 11.10 4.15 26.52
C TYR A 116 10.29 3.17 27.37
N THR A 117 9.98 3.59 28.60
CA THR A 117 9.06 2.85 29.49
C THR A 117 7.59 3.16 29.20
N SER A 118 7.31 4.23 28.46
CA SER A 118 5.96 4.52 27.97
C SER A 118 5.52 3.48 26.94
N PRO A 119 4.20 3.30 26.75
CA PRO A 119 3.70 2.44 25.69
C PRO A 119 4.28 2.82 24.32
N PRO A 120 4.52 1.83 23.43
CA PRO A 120 4.86 2.12 22.03
C PRO A 120 3.65 2.72 21.30
N GLY A 121 3.89 3.37 20.16
CA GLY A 121 2.82 3.87 19.27
C GLY A 121 3.37 4.44 17.96
N ASP A 122 2.61 4.38 16.86
CA ASP A 122 1.20 3.94 16.76
C ASP A 122 1.04 2.61 15.99
N GLY A 123 2.07 2.19 15.23
CA GLY A 123 2.07 0.92 14.51
C GLY A 123 2.59 1.03 13.08
N LEU A 124 2.49 -0.09 12.36
CA LEU A 124 2.75 -0.22 10.93
C LEU A 124 1.67 -1.04 10.24
N ALA A 125 1.57 -0.92 8.92
CA ALA A 125 0.63 -1.69 8.11
C ALA A 125 1.23 -2.06 6.76
N PHE A 126 0.91 -3.28 6.28
CA PHE A 126 1.01 -3.61 4.85
C PHE A 126 -0.27 -3.16 4.16
N PHE A 127 -0.19 -2.49 3.03
CA PHE A 127 -1.37 -1.91 2.37
C PHE A 127 -1.37 -2.01 0.85
N LEU A 128 -2.58 -1.95 0.30
CA LEU A 128 -2.91 -1.86 -1.12
C LEU A 128 -3.64 -0.53 -1.35
N ALA A 129 -3.26 0.23 -2.36
CA ALA A 129 -3.88 1.51 -2.71
C ALA A 129 -3.73 1.85 -4.20
N PRO A 130 -4.48 2.82 -4.75
CA PRO A 130 -4.26 3.35 -6.10
C PRO A 130 -2.79 3.60 -6.38
N TYR A 131 -2.35 3.32 -7.61
CA TYR A 131 -0.92 3.36 -7.96
C TYR A 131 -0.26 4.74 -7.73
N ASP A 132 -1.04 5.81 -7.74
CA ASP A 132 -0.67 7.20 -7.52
C ASP A 132 -0.87 7.68 -6.07
N THR A 133 -1.12 6.77 -5.13
CA THR A 133 -1.36 7.12 -3.72
C THR A 133 -0.25 7.99 -3.11
N VAL A 134 -0.65 8.96 -2.30
CA VAL A 134 0.22 9.81 -1.46
C VAL A 134 -0.21 9.73 0.00
N ILE A 135 0.69 10.09 0.92
CA ILE A 135 0.36 10.16 2.34
C ILE A 135 -0.74 11.22 2.51
N PRO A 136 -1.90 10.87 3.10
CA PRO A 136 -2.93 11.86 3.36
C PRO A 136 -2.44 12.96 4.32
N PRO A 137 -2.86 14.22 4.15
CA PRO A 137 -2.52 15.25 5.12
C PRO A 137 -3.01 14.89 6.52
N ASN A 138 -2.20 15.20 7.54
CA ASN A 138 -2.53 14.99 8.96
C ASN A 138 -2.87 13.54 9.35
N SER A 139 -2.33 12.55 8.64
CA SER A 139 -2.58 11.13 8.90
C SER A 139 -1.50 10.44 9.74
N ALA A 140 -0.67 11.19 10.48
CA ALA A 140 0.29 10.60 11.42
C ALA A 140 -0.41 10.13 12.71
N GLY A 141 0.23 9.21 13.44
CA GLY A 141 -0.32 8.65 14.67
C GLY A 141 -1.36 7.56 14.37
N ASN A 142 -2.48 7.60 15.08
CA ASN A 142 -3.55 6.62 14.98
C ASN A 142 -4.20 6.44 13.59
N LEU A 143 -3.81 7.19 12.55
CA LEU A 143 -4.26 7.03 11.16
C LEU A 143 -3.23 6.31 10.27
N LEU A 144 -2.10 5.92 10.84
CA LEU A 144 -1.04 5.09 10.25
C LEU A 144 -0.48 5.55 8.90
N GLY A 145 -0.68 6.80 8.49
CA GLY A 145 -0.30 7.28 7.16
C GLY A 145 -1.23 6.83 6.03
N LEU A 146 -2.39 6.25 6.36
CA LEU A 146 -3.28 5.57 5.42
C LEU A 146 -4.60 6.30 5.18
N PHE A 147 -5.18 6.89 6.23
CA PHE A 147 -6.52 7.47 6.15
C PHE A 147 -6.50 8.97 6.45
N PRO A 148 -7.22 9.82 5.68
CA PRO A 148 -7.22 11.28 5.86
C PRO A 148 -8.00 11.75 7.08
N ASN A 149 -8.92 10.92 7.60
CA ASN A 149 -9.78 11.27 8.73
C ASN A 149 -10.33 10.01 9.40
N LEU A 150 -10.86 10.19 10.62
CA LEU A 150 -11.50 9.15 11.42
C LEU A 150 -12.86 8.68 10.86
N ASN A 151 -13.39 9.41 9.88
CA ASN A 151 -14.71 9.22 9.28
C ASN A 151 -14.60 8.58 7.90
N ALA A 152 -13.93 7.45 7.83
CA ALA A 152 -14.17 6.55 6.73
C ALA A 152 -15.19 5.49 7.18
N LEU A 153 -16.45 5.77 6.83
CA LEU A 153 -17.63 4.90 6.94
C LEU A 153 -17.93 4.34 8.35
N ARG A 154 -18.61 5.17 9.17
CA ARG A 154 -19.43 4.73 10.31
C ARG A 154 -20.48 3.72 9.82
N ASN A 155 -20.15 2.44 9.74
CA ASN A 155 -21.16 1.39 9.71
C ASN A 155 -21.45 0.99 11.16
N SER A 156 -22.12 1.87 11.90
CA SER A 156 -22.64 1.54 13.22
C SER A 156 -24.14 1.78 13.22
N THR A 157 -24.88 0.69 13.36
CA THR A 157 -26.35 0.60 13.42
C THR A 157 -26.95 1.23 14.68
N THR A 158 -26.22 2.07 15.41
CA THR A 158 -26.71 2.73 16.62
C THR A 158 -26.61 4.26 16.51
N SER A 159 -27.74 4.82 16.06
CA SER A 159 -28.31 6.12 16.44
C SER A 159 -27.39 7.18 17.06
N LYS A 160 -26.92 8.14 16.26
CA LYS A 160 -27.28 9.57 16.31
C LYS A 160 -26.24 10.38 15.51
N GLU A 161 -26.79 11.29 14.70
CA GLU A 161 -26.14 12.23 13.77
C GLU A 161 -25.26 11.60 12.70
N THR A 162 -25.94 11.09 11.67
CA THR A 162 -25.32 10.61 10.44
C THR A 162 -25.26 11.75 9.41
N THR A 163 -24.15 12.49 9.38
CA THR A 163 -23.74 13.13 8.12
C THR A 163 -22.94 12.10 7.35
N ILE A 164 -23.61 11.32 6.50
CA ILE A 164 -22.92 10.56 5.46
C ILE A 164 -22.34 11.61 4.53
N ASP A 165 -21.05 11.90 4.67
CA ASP A 165 -20.36 12.69 3.66
C ASP A 165 -20.15 11.79 2.44
N VAL A 166 -21.15 11.79 1.57
CA VAL A 166 -21.12 11.11 0.25
C VAL A 166 -20.02 11.66 -0.66
N ASN A 167 -19.34 12.75 -0.26
CA ASN A 167 -18.15 13.29 -0.92
C ASN A 167 -16.84 12.92 -0.22
N ALA A 168 -16.84 12.11 0.84
CA ALA A 168 -15.62 11.49 1.34
C ALA A 168 -15.11 10.55 0.24
N ALA A 169 -14.18 11.04 -0.58
CA ALA A 169 -13.53 10.27 -1.62
C ALA A 169 -13.16 8.91 -1.03
N SER A 170 -13.60 7.82 -1.66
CA SER A 170 -13.26 6.47 -1.22
C SER A 170 -11.75 6.42 -1.05
N ASN A 171 -11.28 6.15 0.17
CA ASN A 171 -9.86 6.11 0.48
C ASN A 171 -9.14 5.07 -0.38
N ASN A 172 -9.88 4.10 -0.95
CA ASN A 172 -9.39 3.02 -1.80
C ASN A 172 -8.15 2.38 -1.18
N VAL A 173 -8.22 2.05 0.11
CA VAL A 173 -7.11 1.47 0.86
C VAL A 173 -7.62 0.20 1.53
N VAL A 174 -6.88 -0.88 1.33
CA VAL A 174 -7.03 -2.11 2.12
C VAL A 174 -5.70 -2.34 2.82
N ALA A 175 -5.72 -2.57 4.13
CA ALA A 175 -4.51 -2.74 4.90
C ALA A 175 -4.63 -3.88 5.91
N VAL A 176 -3.47 -4.40 6.32
CA VAL A 176 -3.31 -5.24 7.50
C VAL A 176 -2.41 -4.47 8.45
N GLU A 177 -2.99 -3.96 9.52
CA GLU A 177 -2.31 -3.16 10.54
C GLU A 177 -1.77 -4.03 11.68
N PHE A 178 -0.65 -3.59 12.24
CA PHE A 178 -0.01 -4.11 13.44
C PHE A 178 0.03 -2.94 14.43
N ASP A 179 -1.09 -2.77 15.13
CA ASP A 179 -1.36 -1.64 16.01
C ASP A 179 -0.76 -1.89 17.39
N THR A 180 0.06 -0.94 17.83
CA THR A 180 0.76 -0.99 19.12
C THR A 180 0.16 -0.07 20.18
N TYR A 181 -0.80 0.78 19.83
CA TYR A 181 -1.38 1.78 20.70
C TYR A 181 -2.91 1.82 20.60
N PRO A 182 -3.64 1.20 21.55
CA PRO A 182 -5.10 1.20 21.54
C PRO A 182 -5.71 2.60 21.64
N ASN A 183 -6.44 3.01 20.60
CA ASN A 183 -7.19 4.26 20.54
C ASN A 183 -8.71 4.00 20.66
N ASP A 184 -9.24 3.97 21.89
CA ASP A 184 -10.68 3.74 22.19
C ASP A 184 -11.62 4.66 21.36
N ASN A 185 -11.21 5.89 21.04
CA ASN A 185 -12.03 6.86 20.28
C ASN A 185 -12.23 6.46 18.81
N ILE A 186 -11.36 5.62 18.26
CA ILE A 186 -11.44 5.15 16.87
C ILE A 186 -11.87 3.70 16.74
N GLY A 187 -12.22 3.03 17.84
CA GLY A 187 -12.85 1.71 17.81
C GLY A 187 -11.90 0.54 18.04
N ASP A 188 -10.65 0.82 18.42
CA ASP A 188 -9.69 -0.22 18.71
C ASP A 188 -10.13 -1.06 19.91
N PRO A 189 -9.81 -2.36 19.91
CA PRO A 189 -9.87 -3.14 21.13
C PRO A 189 -8.87 -2.59 22.16
N ARG A 190 -9.13 -2.84 23.46
CA ARG A 190 -8.29 -2.38 24.58
C ARG A 190 -6.97 -3.16 24.74
N TYR A 191 -6.38 -3.60 23.64
CA TYR A 191 -5.13 -4.34 23.56
C TYR A 191 -4.47 -4.09 22.20
N LYS A 192 -3.15 -4.25 22.14
CA LYS A 192 -2.42 -4.26 20.85
C LYS A 192 -2.99 -5.35 19.96
N HIS A 193 -3.16 -5.05 18.69
CA HIS A 193 -3.91 -5.93 17.81
C HIS A 193 -3.34 -5.95 16.41
N ILE A 194 -3.69 -7.01 15.68
CA ILE A 194 -3.60 -7.04 14.22
C ILE A 194 -5.01 -6.78 13.71
N GLY A 195 -5.15 -5.86 12.76
CA GLY A 195 -6.41 -5.47 12.15
C GLY A 195 -6.43 -5.70 10.64
N ILE A 196 -7.62 -5.92 10.07
CA ILE A 196 -7.85 -5.84 8.62
C ILE A 196 -8.72 -4.62 8.32
N ASP A 197 -8.15 -3.66 7.61
CA ASP A 197 -8.75 -2.38 7.32
C ASP A 197 -9.28 -2.36 5.89
N VAL A 198 -10.53 -1.90 5.74
CA VAL A 198 -11.17 -1.77 4.42
C VAL A 198 -11.76 -0.38 4.32
N ASN A 199 -11.07 0.50 3.59
CA ASN A 199 -11.33 1.92 3.42
C ASN A 199 -11.33 2.76 4.71
N SER A 200 -11.09 2.18 5.87
CA SER A 200 -11.18 2.83 7.18
C SER A 200 -10.17 2.29 8.17
N ILE A 201 -9.70 3.15 9.07
CA ILE A 201 -8.90 2.78 10.25
C ILE A 201 -9.69 1.93 11.26
N ARG A 202 -11.02 1.94 11.18
CA ARG A 202 -11.85 1.00 11.95
C ARG A 202 -11.76 -0.38 11.31
N SER A 203 -10.87 -1.23 11.81
CA SER A 203 -10.65 -2.56 11.28
C SER A 203 -11.95 -3.38 11.27
N LYS A 204 -12.16 -4.14 10.19
CA LYS A 204 -13.32 -5.03 10.00
C LYS A 204 -13.22 -6.31 10.83
N ALA A 205 -12.00 -6.70 11.14
CA ALA A 205 -11.69 -7.83 11.99
C ALA A 205 -10.39 -7.50 12.74
N THR A 206 -10.30 -7.94 14.00
CA THR A 206 -9.11 -7.75 14.84
C THR A 206 -8.78 -9.02 15.60
N VAL A 207 -7.51 -9.25 15.90
CA VAL A 207 -7.05 -10.29 16.82
C VAL A 207 -6.02 -9.71 17.79
N ALA A 208 -6.07 -10.13 19.05
CA ALA A 208 -5.08 -9.71 20.04
C ALA A 208 -3.67 -10.12 19.61
N TRP A 209 -2.72 -9.19 19.73
CA TRP A 209 -1.33 -9.39 19.36
C TRP A 209 -0.42 -9.11 20.55
N ASP A 210 0.23 -10.16 21.03
CA ASP A 210 1.24 -10.07 22.09
C ASP A 210 2.57 -9.57 21.51
N TRP A 211 2.61 -8.27 21.22
CA TRP A 211 3.81 -7.59 20.72
C TRP A 211 5.00 -7.74 21.66
N GLN A 212 6.14 -8.11 21.10
CA GLN A 212 7.40 -8.27 21.82
C GLN A 212 8.40 -7.18 21.42
N ASN A 213 8.70 -6.28 22.36
CA ASN A 213 9.58 -5.13 22.14
C ASN A 213 10.93 -5.53 21.55
N GLY A 214 11.25 -5.02 20.36
CA GLY A 214 12.52 -5.24 19.68
C GLY A 214 12.76 -6.67 19.21
N LYS A 215 11.77 -7.56 19.24
CA LYS A 215 11.88 -8.87 18.60
C LYS A 215 11.48 -8.77 17.14
N THR A 216 12.13 -9.57 16.30
CA THR A 216 11.75 -9.71 14.89
C THR A 216 10.50 -10.58 14.79
N ALA A 217 9.43 -10.00 14.25
CA ALA A 217 8.22 -10.72 13.87
C ALA A 217 8.29 -11.10 12.38
N THR A 218 7.68 -12.23 12.04
CA THR A 218 7.37 -12.61 10.66
C THR A 218 5.87 -12.49 10.45
N ALA A 219 5.46 -11.88 9.34
CA ALA A 219 4.07 -11.82 8.90
C ALA A 219 3.94 -12.46 7.52
N HIS A 220 2.92 -13.28 7.36
CA HIS A 220 2.47 -13.84 6.09
C HIS A 220 1.05 -13.37 5.84
N ILE A 221 0.85 -12.66 4.73
CA ILE A 221 -0.47 -12.20 4.29
C ILE A 221 -0.78 -12.86 2.96
N SER A 222 -2.01 -13.35 2.79
CA SER A 222 -2.49 -13.90 1.53
C SER A 222 -3.90 -13.43 1.23
N TYR A 223 -4.18 -13.22 -0.05
CA TYR A 223 -5.52 -12.99 -0.57
C TYR A 223 -5.81 -14.03 -1.64
N ASN A 224 -6.87 -14.81 -1.43
CA ASN A 224 -7.37 -15.77 -2.39
C ASN A 224 -8.57 -15.14 -3.13
N SER A 225 -8.44 -14.97 -4.45
CA SER A 225 -9.44 -14.28 -5.27
C SER A 225 -10.75 -15.06 -5.45
N ALA A 226 -10.70 -16.39 -5.43
CA ALA A 226 -11.88 -17.25 -5.58
C ALA A 226 -12.77 -17.18 -4.33
N SER A 227 -12.17 -17.41 -3.15
CA SER A 227 -12.85 -17.30 -1.85
C SER A 227 -13.05 -15.86 -1.36
N LYS A 228 -12.48 -14.86 -2.07
CA LYS A 228 -12.52 -13.44 -1.69
C LYS A 228 -12.05 -13.19 -0.25
N ARG A 229 -11.00 -13.89 0.18
CA ARG A 229 -10.59 -13.90 1.59
C ARG A 229 -9.17 -13.39 1.77
N LEU A 230 -9.01 -12.33 2.55
CA LEU A 230 -7.74 -11.80 3.01
C LEU A 230 -7.40 -12.42 4.37
N SER A 231 -6.19 -12.95 4.51
CA SER A 231 -5.71 -13.59 5.73
C SER A 231 -4.32 -13.11 6.08
N VAL A 232 -4.06 -13.01 7.38
CA VAL A 232 -2.74 -12.73 7.95
C VAL A 232 -2.42 -13.78 9.01
N THR A 233 -1.16 -14.20 9.05
CA THR A 233 -0.58 -14.96 10.16
C THR A 233 0.74 -14.32 10.56
N THR A 234 0.91 -14.05 11.85
CA THR A 234 2.16 -13.51 12.39
C THR A 234 2.68 -14.35 13.54
N PHE A 235 4.00 -14.40 13.69
CA PHE A 235 4.66 -15.07 14.80
C PHE A 235 6.02 -14.44 15.11
N TYR A 236 6.48 -14.69 16.33
CA TYR A 236 7.87 -14.50 16.74
C TYR A 236 8.62 -15.84 16.72
N PRO A 237 9.94 -15.88 16.52
CA PRO A 237 10.73 -17.11 16.61
C PRO A 237 10.48 -17.87 17.92
N GLY A 238 10.03 -19.12 17.81
CA GLY A 238 9.69 -19.97 18.97
C GLY A 238 8.38 -19.62 19.68
N GLY A 239 7.63 -18.61 19.19
CA GLY A 239 6.33 -18.20 19.72
C GLY A 239 5.15 -18.86 19.01
N LYS A 240 3.96 -18.76 19.62
CA LYS A 240 2.71 -19.19 19.00
C LYS A 240 2.30 -18.21 17.90
N ALA A 241 1.89 -18.74 16.74
CA ALA A 241 1.34 -17.92 15.67
C ALA A 241 -0.05 -17.39 16.03
N VAL A 242 -0.33 -16.17 15.57
CA VAL A 242 -1.64 -15.52 15.65
C VAL A 242 -2.12 -15.30 14.21
N SER A 243 -3.38 -15.63 13.95
CA SER A 243 -3.98 -15.51 12.61
C SER A 243 -5.30 -14.76 12.65
N LEU A 244 -5.60 -14.07 11.55
CA LEU A 244 -6.84 -13.32 11.33
C LEU A 244 -7.23 -13.44 9.86
N SER A 245 -8.53 -13.52 9.59
CA SER A 245 -9.06 -13.51 8.22
C SER A 245 -10.29 -12.61 8.14
N HIS A 246 -10.53 -12.04 6.96
CA HIS A 246 -11.74 -11.31 6.64
C HIS A 246 -12.10 -11.52 5.17
N ASP A 247 -13.39 -11.72 4.89
CA ASP A 247 -13.91 -11.82 3.53
C ASP A 247 -14.08 -10.41 2.96
N VAL A 248 -13.39 -10.12 1.87
CA VAL A 248 -13.36 -8.82 1.22
C VAL A 248 -13.26 -8.98 -0.29
N GLU A 249 -14.22 -8.41 -1.02
CA GLU A 249 -14.18 -8.39 -2.47
C GLU A 249 -13.36 -7.20 -2.98
N LEU A 250 -12.06 -7.42 -3.21
CA LEU A 250 -11.12 -6.33 -3.54
C LEU A 250 -11.50 -5.55 -4.80
N THR A 251 -12.21 -6.15 -5.75
CA THR A 251 -12.70 -5.48 -6.98
C THR A 251 -13.73 -4.40 -6.72
N GLN A 252 -14.43 -4.45 -5.57
CA GLN A 252 -15.40 -3.44 -5.15
C GLN A 252 -14.77 -2.30 -4.34
N VAL A 253 -13.50 -2.44 -3.94
CA VAL A 253 -12.80 -1.52 -3.04
C VAL A 253 -11.64 -0.82 -3.72
N LEU A 254 -10.89 -1.53 -4.56
CA LEU A 254 -9.64 -1.06 -5.16
C LEU A 254 -9.74 -0.95 -6.69
N PRO A 255 -9.06 0.03 -7.29
CA PRO A 255 -9.00 0.15 -8.75
C PRO A 255 -8.24 -1.02 -9.38
N GLN A 256 -8.33 -1.15 -10.72
CA GLN A 256 -7.63 -2.20 -11.47
C GLN A 256 -6.11 -2.18 -11.28
N TRP A 257 -5.54 -0.99 -11.08
CA TRP A 257 -4.10 -0.77 -10.95
C TRP A 257 -3.78 -0.18 -9.59
N ILE A 258 -2.99 -0.92 -8.82
CA ILE A 258 -2.61 -0.56 -7.45
C ILE A 258 -1.10 -0.56 -7.28
N ARG A 259 -0.65 -0.07 -6.13
CA ARG A 259 0.65 -0.43 -5.56
C ARG A 259 0.44 -1.10 -4.21
N VAL A 260 1.44 -1.90 -3.85
CA VAL A 260 1.56 -2.53 -2.53
C VAL A 260 2.74 -1.89 -1.79
N GLY A 261 2.64 -1.82 -0.47
CA GLY A 261 3.69 -1.21 0.32
C GLY A 261 3.46 -1.32 1.82
N PHE A 262 4.28 -0.59 2.56
CA PHE A 262 4.16 -0.41 3.99
C PHE A 262 3.96 1.04 4.34
N SER A 263 3.17 1.28 5.37
CA SER A 263 3.00 2.57 6.02
C SER A 263 3.24 2.40 7.51
N ALA A 264 3.85 3.38 8.16
CA ALA A 264 3.96 3.39 9.60
C ALA A 264 3.96 4.81 10.13
N SER A 265 3.59 4.98 11.39
CA SER A 265 3.61 6.29 12.00
C SER A 265 3.84 6.27 13.50
N THR A 266 4.16 7.45 14.03
CA THR A 266 4.22 7.76 15.45
C THR A 266 3.42 9.03 15.72
N GLY A 267 2.88 9.11 16.92
CA GLY A 267 2.05 10.20 17.41
C GLY A 267 2.75 10.86 18.60
N LEU A 268 2.04 10.91 19.74
CA LEU A 268 2.63 11.31 21.02
C LEU A 268 3.51 10.20 21.59
N GLU A 269 3.00 8.96 21.56
CA GLU A 269 3.83 7.78 21.75
C GLU A 269 4.64 7.49 20.48
N LYS A 270 5.72 6.74 20.65
CA LYS A 270 6.73 6.58 19.61
C LYS A 270 7.46 5.27 19.70
N GLU A 271 7.79 4.76 18.53
CA GLU A 271 8.49 3.51 18.33
C GLU A 271 9.29 3.56 17.02
N ARG A 272 10.31 2.71 16.91
CA ARG A 272 10.98 2.43 15.65
C ARG A 272 10.12 1.46 14.88
N ASN A 273 9.81 1.80 13.63
CA ASN A 273 9.12 0.92 12.69
C ASN A 273 10.11 0.47 11.62
N THR A 274 10.74 -0.70 11.83
CA THR A 274 11.82 -1.20 10.99
C THR A 274 11.36 -2.40 10.16
N LEU A 275 11.47 -2.29 8.84
CA LEU A 275 11.25 -3.40 7.90
C LEU A 275 12.60 -4.03 7.53
N LEU A 276 12.71 -5.35 7.68
CA LEU A 276 13.97 -6.10 7.57
C LEU A 276 14.04 -6.92 6.28
N SER A 277 12.92 -7.52 5.86
CA SER A 277 12.79 -8.22 4.59
C SER A 277 11.37 -8.15 4.05
N TRP A 278 11.19 -8.32 2.75
CA TRP A 278 9.88 -8.31 2.11
C TRP A 278 9.89 -9.11 0.81
N SER A 279 9.01 -10.10 0.70
CA SER A 279 8.67 -10.78 -0.55
C SER A 279 7.19 -10.59 -0.87
N PHE A 280 6.90 -10.57 -2.16
CA PHE A 280 5.55 -10.48 -2.69
C PHE A 280 5.44 -11.35 -3.93
N SER A 281 4.29 -11.98 -4.11
CA SER A 281 3.93 -12.71 -5.31
C SER A 281 2.45 -12.49 -5.60
N SER A 282 2.12 -12.16 -6.84
CA SER A 282 0.75 -12.03 -7.29
C SER A 282 0.60 -12.59 -8.69
N SER A 283 -0.56 -13.17 -8.97
CA SER A 283 -0.92 -13.65 -10.30
C SER A 283 -2.42 -13.47 -10.56
N LEU A 284 -2.77 -12.95 -11.74
CA LEU A 284 -4.14 -12.91 -12.23
C LEU A 284 -4.64 -14.34 -12.44
N LYS A 285 -5.77 -14.67 -11.81
CA LYS A 285 -6.47 -15.96 -11.95
C LYS A 285 -7.81 -15.73 -12.60
N ASN A 286 -8.25 -16.67 -13.43
CA ASN A 286 -9.62 -16.71 -13.92
C ASN A 286 -10.43 -17.64 -13.02
N ASN A 287 -11.17 -17.05 -12.08
CA ASN A 287 -11.93 -17.77 -11.06
C ASN A 287 -13.02 -18.67 -11.68
N ALA A 288 -13.57 -18.32 -12.85
CA ALA A 288 -14.60 -19.12 -13.52
C ALA A 288 -14.07 -20.51 -13.95
N LEU A 289 -12.77 -20.60 -14.26
CA LEU A 289 -12.13 -21.89 -14.61
C LEU A 289 -11.75 -22.71 -13.37
N GLU A 290 -11.71 -22.09 -12.19
CA GLU A 290 -11.48 -22.81 -10.92
C GLU A 290 -12.78 -23.42 -10.41
N GLU A 291 -13.91 -22.69 -10.50
CA GLU A 291 -15.25 -23.22 -10.20
C GLU A 291 -15.59 -24.43 -11.09
N GLU A 292 -15.36 -24.36 -12.40
CA GLU A 292 -15.62 -25.49 -13.32
C GLU A 292 -14.77 -26.73 -12.99
N LYS A 293 -13.54 -26.55 -12.49
CA LYS A 293 -12.66 -27.66 -12.07
C LYS A 293 -13.08 -28.27 -10.74
N GLU A 294 -13.54 -27.46 -9.78
CA GLU A 294 -14.10 -27.97 -8.53
C GLU A 294 -15.37 -28.77 -8.80
N ASP A 295 -16.28 -28.27 -9.64
CA ASP A 295 -17.50 -28.97 -10.02
C ASP A 295 -17.22 -30.30 -10.73
N MET A 296 -16.26 -30.34 -11.66
CA MET A 296 -15.83 -31.59 -12.31
C MET A 296 -15.20 -32.59 -11.33
N ASN A 297 -14.41 -32.12 -10.36
CA ASN A 297 -13.81 -33.00 -9.35
C ASN A 297 -14.89 -33.59 -8.42
N ILE A 298 -15.87 -32.80 -8.01
CA ILE A 298 -17.00 -33.30 -7.20
C ILE A 298 -17.82 -34.31 -8.00
N ALA A 299 -18.13 -34.03 -9.26
CA ALA A 299 -18.87 -34.94 -10.13
C ALA A 299 -18.12 -36.25 -10.43
N SER A 300 -16.78 -36.26 -10.36
CA SER A 300 -15.96 -37.47 -10.56
C SER A 300 -15.85 -38.38 -9.33
N VAL A 301 -16.31 -37.92 -8.16
CA VAL A 301 -16.21 -38.62 -6.87
C VAL A 301 -17.57 -39.22 -6.44
N VAL A 302 -18.61 -39.11 -7.28
CA VAL A 302 -19.96 -39.68 -7.06
C VAL A 302 -20.20 -40.88 -7.95
#